data_AF-A0A0R3TUL3-F1
#
_entry.id   AF-A0A0R3TUL3-F1
#
_cell.length_a   1.000
_cell.length_b   1.000
_cell.length_c   1.000
_cell.angle_alpha   90.00
_cell.angle_beta   90.00
_cell.angle_gamma   90.00
#
_symmetry.space_group_name_H-M   'P 1'
#
loop_
_entity.id
_entity.type
_entity.pdbx_description
1 polymer ?
#
loop_
_entity_poly.entity_id
_entity_poly.type
_entity_poly.pdbx_seq_one_letter_code
_entity_poly.pdbx_strand_id
1 'polypeptide(L)'
;MTDYNKAQVAFRDACKNRIKRQMEIAERKITNEELEDMLESGNPAIFTQEIMTDTQQAKQSLADIEARHEDIIKLEKSIKELHDMFMDMAMLVESQGEMIDRIEFNVDQAVDYIETAKADTKKAVKYQSAARKVSSLLQACYHSMLCVCMCVPNILVVSLCCSCFSFCVWGEICWENSVFL
;
A
#
# COMPACT_ATOMS: atom_id res chain seq x y z
N MET A 1 -4.97 21.25 12.89
CA MET A 1 -5.31 22.39 12.00
C MET A 1 -6.36 23.30 12.64
N THR A 2 -7.48 22.76 13.13
CA THR A 2 -8.50 23.51 13.91
C THR A 2 -7.95 24.20 15.15
N ASP A 3 -7.03 23.57 15.89
CA ASP A 3 -6.42 24.20 17.08
C ASP A 3 -5.48 25.36 16.72
N TYR A 4 -4.81 25.28 15.57
CA TYR A 4 -3.96 26.35 15.07
C TYR A 4 -4.78 27.56 14.62
N ASN A 5 -5.91 27.33 13.94
CA ASN A 5 -6.87 28.38 13.59
C ASN A 5 -7.44 29.05 14.86
N LYS A 6 -7.85 28.27 15.88
CA LYS A 6 -8.32 28.80 17.16
C LYS A 6 -7.27 29.68 17.85
N ALA A 7 -6.00 29.26 17.85
CA ALA A 7 -4.92 30.03 18.43
C ALA A 7 -4.69 31.35 17.68
N GLN A 8 -4.78 31.36 16.34
CA GLN A 8 -4.68 32.58 15.54
C GLN A 8 -5.85 33.54 15.77
N VAL A 9 -7.09 33.05 15.86
CA VAL A 9 -8.26 33.87 16.17
C VAL A 9 -8.13 34.50 17.57
N ALA A 10 -7.66 33.74 18.56
CA ALA A 10 -7.43 34.26 19.90
C ALA A 10 -6.34 35.36 19.93
N PHE A 11 -5.29 35.23 19.11
CA PHE A 11 -4.26 36.26 18.98
C PHE A 11 -4.80 37.53 18.29
N ARG A 12 -5.62 37.38 17.23
CA ARG A 12 -6.32 38.50 16.58
C ARG A 12 -7.15 39.28 17.59
N ASP A 13 -7.96 38.58 18.39
CA ASP A 13 -8.81 39.19 19.41
C ASP A 13 -7.98 39.89 20.50
N ALA A 14 -6.85 39.30 20.90
CA ALA A 14 -5.94 39.93 21.86
C ALA A 14 -5.34 41.24 21.31
N CYS A 15 -4.91 41.27 20.04
CA CYS A 15 -4.40 42.47 19.39
C CYS A 15 -5.48 43.54 19.24
N LYS A 16 -6.69 43.17 18.80
CA LYS A 16 -7.84 44.08 18.71
C LYS A 16 -8.16 44.73 20.06
N ASN A 17 -8.22 43.92 21.12
CA ASN A 17 -8.48 44.42 22.47
C ASN A 17 -7.39 45.38 22.99
N ARG A 18 -6.13 45.20 22.58
CA ARG A 18 -5.05 46.13 22.92
C ARG A 18 -5.19 47.46 22.18
N ILE A 19 -5.47 47.43 20.88
CA ILE A 19 -5.72 48.65 20.09
C ILE A 19 -6.89 49.44 20.69
N LYS A 20 -7.99 48.75 21.03
CA LYS A 20 -9.14 49.38 21.68
C LYS A 20 -8.76 50.14 22.96
N ARG A 21 -7.97 49.51 23.84
CA ARG A 21 -7.49 50.17 25.07
C ARG A 21 -6.62 51.39 24.77
N GLN A 22 -5.77 51.35 23.74
CA GLN A 22 -4.95 52.50 23.35
C GLN A 22 -5.81 53.66 22.82
N MET A 23 -6.89 53.35 22.08
CA MET A 23 -7.84 54.37 21.62
C MET A 23 -8.66 54.98 22.77
N GLU A 24 -9.05 54.17 23.76
CA GLU A 24 -9.73 54.64 24.97
C GLU A 24 -8.84 55.58 25.81
N ILE A 25 -7.52 55.33 25.86
CA ILE A 25 -6.53 56.21 26.53
C ILE A 25 -6.40 57.55 25.80
N ALA A 26 -6.55 57.56 24.47
CA ALA A 26 -6.57 58.78 23.65
C ALA A 26 -7.92 59.55 23.74
N GLU A 27 -8.74 59.27 24.77
CA GLU A 27 -10.08 59.83 25.02
C GLU A 27 -11.11 59.58 23.90
N ARG A 28 -10.87 58.57 23.05
CA ARG A 28 -11.80 58.21 21.98
C ARG A 28 -12.59 56.96 22.34
N LYS A 29 -13.91 57.11 22.46
CA LYS A 29 -14.83 55.97 22.59
C LYS A 29 -15.18 55.47 21.19
N ILE A 30 -14.66 54.30 20.84
CA ILE A 30 -14.92 53.62 19.56
C ILE A 30 -15.71 52.35 19.85
N THR A 31 -16.74 52.09 19.05
CA THR A 31 -17.47 50.83 19.13
C THR A 31 -16.62 49.67 18.59
N ASN A 32 -17.00 48.43 18.94
CA ASN A 32 -16.27 47.27 18.42
C ASN A 32 -16.44 47.10 16.89
N GLU A 33 -17.55 47.58 16.33
CA GLU A 33 -17.83 47.57 14.90
C GLU A 33 -17.02 48.63 14.16
N GLU A 34 -17.03 49.89 14.62
CA GLU A 34 -16.19 50.93 14.01
C GLU A 34 -14.70 50.59 14.07
N LEU A 35 -14.22 49.95 15.14
CA LEU A 35 -12.84 49.50 15.21
C LEU A 35 -12.51 48.42 14.17
N GLU A 36 -13.45 47.51 13.88
CA GLU A 36 -13.25 46.51 12.82
C GLU A 36 -13.24 47.16 11.44
N ASP A 37 -14.16 48.08 11.18
CA ASP A 37 -14.19 48.83 9.90
C ASP A 37 -12.88 49.58 9.66
N MET A 38 -12.29 50.16 10.72
CA MET A 38 -10.98 50.82 10.65
C MET A 38 -9.85 49.82 10.35
N LEU A 39 -9.87 48.62 10.93
CA LEU A 39 -8.88 47.56 10.67
C LEU A 39 -9.02 47.00 9.24
N GLU A 40 -10.25 46.79 8.76
CA GLU A 40 -10.55 46.27 7.42
C GLU A 40 -10.19 47.26 6.31
N SER A 41 -10.25 48.56 6.60
CA SER A 41 -9.87 49.61 5.65
C SER A 41 -8.41 49.52 5.18
N GLY A 42 -7.55 48.83 5.94
CA GLY A 42 -6.15 48.58 5.60
C GLY A 42 -5.28 49.83 5.54
N ASN A 43 -5.78 50.99 5.97
CA ASN A 43 -5.08 52.27 5.89
C ASN A 43 -4.55 52.69 7.28
N PRO A 44 -3.23 52.61 7.56
CA PRO A 44 -2.66 53.03 8.84
C PRO A 44 -2.91 54.50 9.16
N ALA A 45 -3.13 55.33 8.13
CA ALA A 45 -3.39 56.74 8.29
C ALA A 45 -4.74 57.05 8.96
N ILE A 46 -5.67 56.10 9.01
CA ILE A 46 -6.95 56.27 9.70
C ILE A 46 -6.75 56.42 11.21
N PHE A 47 -5.69 55.81 11.76
CA PHE A 47 -5.32 55.97 13.17
C PHE A 47 -4.61 57.30 13.42
N THR A 48 -3.79 57.78 12.48
CA THR A 48 -3.01 59.01 12.64
C THR A 48 -3.80 60.30 12.38
N GLN A 49 -4.81 60.27 11.51
CA GLN A 49 -5.67 61.44 11.24
C GLN A 49 -6.56 61.83 12.42
N GLU A 50 -6.87 60.90 13.33
CA GLU A 50 -7.83 61.13 14.41
C GLU A 50 -7.18 61.25 15.80
N ILE A 51 -5.90 60.93 15.97
CA ILE A 51 -5.19 61.10 17.25
C ILE A 51 -4.45 62.44 17.24
N MET A 52 -4.86 63.37 18.11
CA MET A 52 -4.20 64.66 18.28
C MET A 52 -2.71 64.46 18.61
N THR A 53 -1.84 64.87 17.69
CA THR A 53 -0.41 64.51 17.68
C THR A 53 0.47 65.39 18.59
N ASP A 54 -0.16 66.22 19.44
CA ASP A 54 0.50 67.28 20.20
C ASP A 54 1.30 66.77 21.41
N THR A 55 1.12 65.52 21.83
CA THR A 55 1.85 64.92 22.95
C THR A 55 2.77 63.78 22.52
N GLN A 56 3.95 63.67 23.16
CA GLN A 56 4.88 62.57 22.89
C GLN A 56 4.28 61.19 23.22
N GLN A 57 3.32 61.15 24.16
CA GLN A 57 2.57 59.96 24.52
C GLN A 57 1.60 59.50 23.41
N ALA A 58 0.96 60.44 22.70
CA ALA A 58 0.12 60.13 21.54
C ALA A 58 0.93 59.50 20.39
N LYS A 59 2.15 60.01 20.14
CA LYS A 59 3.06 59.44 19.13
C LYS A 59 3.50 58.02 19.45
N GLN A 60 3.79 57.72 20.71
CA GLN A 60 4.12 56.36 21.14
C GLN A 60 2.93 55.40 21.03
N SER A 61 1.72 55.88 21.38
CA SER A 61 0.50 55.09 21.27
C SER A 61 0.17 54.76 19.82
N LEU A 62 0.37 55.72 18.90
CA LEU A 62 0.24 55.51 17.46
C LEU A 62 1.22 54.46 16.93
N ALA A 63 2.49 54.52 17.34
CA ALA A 63 3.49 53.55 16.91
C ALA A 63 3.17 52.11 17.40
N ASP A 64 2.62 51.96 18.61
CA ASP A 64 2.16 50.66 19.11
C ASP A 64 0.93 50.17 18.33
N ILE A 65 -0.03 51.06 18.03
CA ILE A 65 -1.21 50.72 17.20
C ILE A 65 -0.78 50.25 15.80
N GLU A 66 0.14 50.97 15.15
CA GLU A 66 0.64 50.62 13.82
C GLU A 66 1.35 49.26 13.82
N ALA A 67 2.20 49.00 14.82
CA ALA A 67 2.86 47.70 14.98
C ALA A 67 1.85 46.56 15.19
N ARG A 68 0.77 46.78 15.95
CA ARG A 68 -0.29 45.77 16.13
C ARG A 68 -1.13 45.56 14.88
N HIS A 69 -1.38 46.61 14.12
CA HIS A 69 -2.07 46.52 12.84
C HIS A 69 -1.25 45.67 11.85
N GLU A 70 0.07 45.86 11.80
CA GLU A 70 0.96 45.03 10.99
C GLU A 70 0.92 43.55 11.42
N ASP A 71 0.89 43.27 12.73
CA ASP A 71 0.73 41.91 13.25
C ASP A 71 -0.62 41.28 12.84
N ILE A 72 -1.70 42.05 12.83
CA ILE A 72 -3.03 41.59 12.38
C ILE A 72 -2.99 41.26 10.88
N ILE A 73 -2.39 42.12 10.05
CA ILE A 73 -2.24 41.87 8.60
C ILE A 73 -1.45 40.57 8.34
N LYS A 74 -0.34 40.35 9.07
CA LYS A 74 0.44 39.11 8.96
C LYS A 74 -0.40 37.89 9.32
N LEU A 75 -1.20 38.00 10.37
CA LEU A 75 -2.08 36.92 10.80
C LEU A 75 -3.20 36.63 9.80
N GLU A 76 -3.82 37.65 9.22
CA GLU A 76 -4.82 37.48 8.15
C GLU A 76 -4.24 36.76 6.93
N LYS A 77 -2.99 37.10 6.55
CA LYS A 77 -2.28 36.38 5.48
C LYS A 77 -2.10 34.90 5.83
N SER A 78 -1.66 34.58 7.05
CA SER A 78 -1.49 33.20 7.49
C SER A 78 -2.82 32.44 7.60
N ILE A 79 -3.93 33.11 7.96
CA ILE A 79 -5.28 32.51 7.95
C ILE A 79 -5.72 32.21 6.52
N LYS A 80 -5.48 33.13 5.56
CA LYS A 80 -5.80 32.92 4.14
C LYS A 80 -5.05 31.71 3.57
N GLU A 81 -3.74 31.62 3.81
CA GLU A 81 -2.94 30.47 3.39
C GLU A 81 -3.46 29.15 3.98
N LEU A 82 -3.89 29.17 5.25
CA LEU A 82 -4.48 28.00 5.89
C LEU A 82 -5.88 27.66 5.36
N HIS A 83 -6.68 28.67 4.99
CA HIS A 83 -7.97 28.46 4.33
C HIS A 83 -7.80 27.80 2.96
N ASP A 84 -6.82 28.26 2.17
CA ASP A 84 -6.51 27.66 0.87
C ASP A 84 -6.09 26.19 1.04
N MET A 85 -5.25 25.88 2.03
CA MET A 85 -4.90 24.49 2.36
C MET A 85 -6.13 23.65 2.79
N PHE A 86 -7.09 24.24 3.50
CA PHE A 86 -8.33 23.55 3.86
C PHE A 86 -9.22 23.29 2.65
N MET A 87 -9.30 24.22 1.70
CA MET A 87 -10.03 24.04 0.45
C MET A 87 -9.38 22.98 -0.44
N ASP A 88 -8.05 22.98 -0.55
CA ASP A 88 -7.31 21.94 -1.25
C ASP A 88 -7.52 20.57 -0.59
N MET A 89 -7.49 20.50 0.74
CA MET A 89 -7.80 19.27 1.47
C MET A 89 -9.25 18.82 1.23
N ALA A 90 -10.22 19.75 1.19
CA ALA A 90 -11.61 19.42 0.90
C ALA A 90 -11.77 18.86 -0.53
N MET A 91 -11.14 19.47 -1.54
CA MET A 91 -11.12 18.95 -2.91
C MET A 91 -10.43 17.58 -3.02
N LEU A 92 -9.31 17.38 -2.30
CA LEU A 92 -8.62 16.09 -2.24
C LEU A 92 -9.45 15.00 -1.55
N VAL A 93 -10.25 15.35 -0.54
CA VAL A 93 -11.15 14.40 0.13
C VAL A 93 -12.38 14.11 -0.74
N GLU A 94 -12.94 15.11 -1.42
CA GLU A 94 -14.05 14.94 -2.35
C GLU A 94 -13.67 14.05 -3.54
N SER A 95 -12.50 14.28 -4.14
CA SER A 95 -11.95 13.40 -5.19
C SER A 95 -11.57 12.00 -4.69
N GLN A 96 -11.29 11.84 -3.39
CA GLN A 96 -11.12 10.54 -2.74
C GLN A 96 -12.45 9.90 -2.28
N GLY A 97 -13.60 10.55 -2.52
CA GLY A 97 -14.93 10.01 -2.24
C GLY A 97 -15.26 8.71 -3.00
N GLU A 98 -14.52 8.38 -4.05
CA GLU A 98 -14.56 7.07 -4.74
C GLU A 98 -13.59 6.02 -4.13
N MET A 99 -12.97 6.27 -2.96
CA MET A 99 -12.02 5.33 -2.34
C MET A 99 -12.65 4.38 -1.30
N ILE A 100 -13.95 4.49 -1.03
CA ILE A 100 -14.69 3.39 -0.38
C ILE A 100 -14.89 2.24 -1.37
N ASP A 101 -15.15 2.56 -2.65
CA ASP A 101 -15.24 1.56 -3.72
C ASP A 101 -13.94 0.79 -3.91
N ARG A 102 -12.76 1.33 -3.59
CA ARG A 102 -11.48 0.63 -3.86
C ARG A 102 -11.19 -0.53 -2.92
N ILE A 103 -11.58 -0.46 -1.65
CA ILE A 103 -11.40 -1.59 -0.73
C ILE A 103 -12.41 -2.67 -1.08
N GLU A 104 -13.68 -2.29 -1.26
CA GLU A 104 -14.73 -3.22 -1.65
C GLU A 104 -14.42 -3.88 -3.00
N PHE A 105 -13.97 -3.11 -3.99
CA PHE A 105 -13.56 -3.61 -5.30
C PHE A 105 -12.34 -4.53 -5.25
N ASN A 106 -11.31 -4.21 -4.45
CA ASN A 106 -10.14 -5.08 -4.31
C ASN A 106 -10.49 -6.37 -3.54
N VAL A 107 -11.38 -6.28 -2.55
CA VAL A 107 -11.87 -7.45 -1.81
C VAL A 107 -12.76 -8.31 -2.71
N ASP A 108 -13.63 -7.71 -3.49
CA ASP A 108 -14.52 -8.40 -4.45
C ASP A 108 -13.72 -9.10 -5.55
N GLN A 109 -12.72 -8.43 -6.14
CA GLN A 109 -11.79 -9.07 -7.06
C GLN A 109 -11.02 -10.22 -6.41
N ALA A 110 -10.55 -10.05 -5.18
CA ALA A 110 -9.84 -11.12 -4.47
C ALA A 110 -10.74 -12.35 -4.27
N VAL A 111 -12.03 -12.15 -3.98
CA VAL A 111 -13.02 -13.24 -3.87
C VAL A 111 -13.19 -13.96 -5.21
N ASP A 112 -13.35 -13.23 -6.32
CA ASP A 112 -13.52 -13.83 -7.65
C ASP A 112 -12.28 -14.64 -8.10
N TYR A 113 -11.07 -14.12 -7.83
CA TYR A 113 -9.82 -14.85 -8.08
C TYR A 113 -9.71 -16.13 -7.24
N ILE A 114 -10.13 -16.10 -5.97
CA ILE A 114 -10.12 -17.28 -5.09
C ILE A 114 -11.10 -18.33 -5.59
N GLU A 115 -12.28 -17.94 -6.06
CA GLU A 115 -13.27 -18.87 -6.59
C GLU A 115 -12.78 -19.58 -7.86
N THR A 116 -12.20 -18.81 -8.78
CA THR A 116 -11.58 -19.35 -10.00
C THR A 116 -10.40 -20.28 -9.66
N ALA A 117 -9.51 -19.86 -8.76
CA ALA A 117 -8.38 -20.67 -8.31
C ALA A 117 -8.82 -21.99 -7.64
N LYS A 118 -9.91 -21.96 -6.87
CA LYS A 118 -10.51 -23.17 -6.27
C LYS A 118 -11.04 -24.12 -7.33
N ALA A 119 -11.71 -23.61 -8.37
CA ALA A 119 -12.21 -24.42 -9.48
C ALA A 119 -11.06 -25.10 -10.25
N ASP A 120 -10.00 -24.37 -10.55
CA ASP A 120 -8.86 -24.89 -11.29
C ASP A 120 -8.00 -25.86 -10.46
N THR A 121 -7.85 -25.63 -9.15
CA THR A 121 -7.20 -26.58 -8.24
C THR A 121 -7.96 -27.90 -8.20
N LYS A 122 -9.31 -27.86 -8.18
CA LYS A 122 -10.15 -29.06 -8.23
C LYS A 122 -9.99 -29.82 -9.55
N LYS A 123 -9.88 -29.12 -10.68
CA LYS A 123 -9.57 -29.75 -11.99
C LYS A 123 -8.17 -30.35 -12.00
N ALA A 124 -7.16 -29.64 -11.48
CA ALA A 124 -5.78 -30.11 -11.40
C ALA A 124 -5.66 -31.42 -10.59
N VAL A 125 -6.35 -31.53 -9.46
CA VAL A 125 -6.39 -32.78 -8.66
C VAL A 125 -7.01 -33.92 -9.47
N LYS A 126 -8.09 -33.67 -10.23
CA LYS A 126 -8.69 -34.69 -11.10
C LYS A 126 -7.71 -35.15 -12.17
N TYR A 127 -7.07 -34.22 -12.88
CA TYR A 127 -6.06 -34.55 -13.90
C TYR A 127 -4.87 -35.31 -13.31
N GLN A 128 -4.35 -34.87 -12.15
CA GLN A 128 -3.26 -35.56 -11.45
C GLN A 128 -3.65 -36.99 -11.04
N SER A 129 -4.89 -37.20 -10.57
CA SER A 129 -5.37 -38.54 -10.19
C SER A 129 -5.48 -39.49 -11.39
N ALA A 130 -5.91 -38.97 -12.56
CA ALA A 130 -5.96 -39.76 -13.80
C ALA A 130 -4.56 -40.04 -14.35
N ALA A 131 -3.68 -39.04 -14.36
CA ALA A 131 -2.30 -39.16 -14.83
C ALA A 131 -1.49 -40.16 -13.98
N ARG A 132 -1.69 -40.19 -12.65
CA ARG A 132 -1.02 -41.17 -11.77
C ARG A 132 -1.35 -42.62 -12.12
N LYS A 133 -2.61 -42.91 -12.49
CA LYS A 133 -3.00 -44.27 -12.92
C LYS A 133 -2.28 -44.68 -14.19
N VAL A 134 -2.24 -43.80 -15.19
CA VAL A 134 -1.57 -44.06 -16.47
C VAL A 134 -0.05 -44.19 -16.30
N SER A 135 0.55 -43.32 -15.48
CA SER A 135 1.98 -43.36 -15.16
C SER A 135 2.37 -44.67 -14.44
N SER A 136 1.55 -45.14 -13.48
CA SER A 136 1.80 -46.42 -12.82
C SER A 136 1.72 -47.63 -13.76
N LEU A 137 0.82 -47.60 -14.73
CA LEU A 137 0.68 -48.65 -15.74
C LEU A 137 1.88 -48.65 -16.71
N LEU A 138 2.27 -47.48 -17.21
CA LEU A 138 3.45 -47.35 -18.07
C LEU A 138 4.72 -47.83 -17.36
N GLN A 139 4.90 -47.49 -16.09
CA GLN A 139 6.06 -47.90 -15.32
C GLN A 139 6.07 -49.42 -15.06
N ALA A 140 4.92 -50.03 -14.80
CA ALA A 140 4.78 -51.48 -14.66
C ALA A 140 5.12 -52.23 -15.97
N CYS A 141 4.62 -51.76 -17.12
CA CYS A 141 4.92 -52.33 -18.43
C CYS A 141 6.42 -52.22 -18.79
N TYR A 142 7.05 -51.08 -18.47
CA TYR A 142 8.49 -50.91 -18.66
C TYR A 142 9.30 -51.92 -17.84
N HIS A 143 8.95 -52.07 -16.55
CA HIS A 143 9.63 -53.01 -15.66
C HIS A 143 9.44 -54.47 -16.10
N SER A 144 8.24 -54.85 -16.56
CA SER A 144 8.00 -56.21 -17.05
C SER A 144 8.79 -56.53 -18.32
N MET A 145 8.87 -55.59 -19.27
CA MET A 145 9.66 -55.77 -20.50
C MET A 145 11.15 -55.92 -20.20
N LEU A 146 11.69 -55.13 -19.26
CA LEU A 146 13.08 -55.22 -18.83
C LEU A 146 13.40 -56.58 -18.18
N CYS A 147 12.52 -57.09 -17.32
CA CYS A 147 12.67 -58.41 -16.70
C CYS A 147 12.71 -59.53 -17.76
N VAL A 148 11.79 -59.53 -18.73
CA VAL A 148 11.79 -60.55 -19.79
C VAL A 148 13.09 -60.50 -20.61
N CYS A 149 13.55 -59.30 -20.98
CA CYS A 149 14.79 -59.10 -21.73
C CYS A 149 16.02 -59.67 -21.01
N MET A 150 16.08 -59.55 -19.68
CA MET A 150 17.20 -60.08 -18.87
C MET A 150 17.08 -61.58 -18.57
N CYS A 151 15.87 -62.10 -18.38
CA CYS A 151 15.66 -63.51 -17.98
C CYS A 151 15.79 -64.49 -19.16
N VAL A 152 15.27 -64.14 -20.34
CA VAL A 152 15.26 -65.02 -21.53
C VAL A 152 16.67 -65.46 -21.99
N PRO A 153 17.67 -64.57 -22.13
CA PRO A 153 19.01 -65.00 -22.55
C PRO A 153 19.68 -65.91 -21.51
N ASN A 154 19.49 -65.64 -20.21
CA ASN A 154 20.04 -66.48 -19.15
C ASN A 154 19.44 -67.89 -19.16
N ILE A 155 18.13 -68.03 -19.37
CA ILE A 155 17.47 -69.34 -19.47
C ILE A 155 17.96 -70.11 -20.70
N LEU A 156 18.10 -69.42 -21.85
CA LEU A 156 18.64 -70.02 -23.07
C LEU A 156 20.07 -70.53 -22.87
N VAL A 157 20.94 -69.71 -22.28
CA VAL A 157 22.32 -70.11 -21.96
C VAL A 157 22.36 -71.33 -21.04
N VAL A 158 21.53 -71.36 -19.99
CA VAL A 158 21.44 -72.52 -19.08
C VAL A 158 20.96 -73.78 -19.82
N SER A 159 19.95 -73.66 -20.69
CA SER A 159 19.44 -74.80 -21.46
C SER A 159 20.46 -75.35 -22.49
N LEU A 160 21.22 -74.46 -23.13
CA LEU A 160 22.32 -74.80 -24.04
C LEU A 160 23.47 -75.48 -23.30
N CYS A 161 23.87 -74.94 -22.13
CA CYS A 161 24.88 -75.57 -21.28
C CYS A 161 24.43 -76.97 -20.81
N CYS A 162 23.17 -77.13 -20.40
CA CYS A 162 22.64 -78.41 -19.94
C CYS A 162 22.60 -79.46 -21.07
N SER A 163 22.22 -79.04 -22.30
CA SER A 163 22.22 -79.91 -23.49
C SER A 163 23.65 -80.32 -23.90
N CYS A 164 24.60 -79.39 -23.84
CA CYS A 164 26.00 -79.66 -24.13
C CYS A 164 26.62 -80.63 -23.11
N PHE A 165 26.31 -80.46 -21.82
CA PHE A 165 26.73 -81.39 -20.77
C PHE A 165 26.19 -82.80 -21.01
N SER A 166 24.90 -82.93 -21.37
CA SER A 166 24.29 -84.24 -21.65
C SER A 166 24.90 -84.93 -22.88
N PHE A 167 25.27 -84.18 -23.92
CA PHE A 167 25.97 -84.71 -25.10
C PHE A 167 27.40 -85.15 -24.78
N CYS A 168 28.12 -84.41 -23.92
CA CYS A 168 29.48 -84.76 -23.52
C CYS A 168 29.50 -86.10 -22.75
N VAL A 169 28.58 -86.27 -21.79
CA VAL A 169 28.45 -87.50 -21.00
C VAL A 169 28.07 -88.71 -21.87
N TRP A 170 27.14 -88.55 -22.83
CA TRP A 170 26.80 -89.64 -23.75
C TRP A 170 27.93 -89.97 -24.74
N GLY A 171 28.73 -88.98 -25.12
CA GLY A 171 29.93 -89.17 -25.95
C GLY A 171 31.00 -90.01 -25.25
N GLU A 172 31.28 -89.75 -23.97
CA GLU A 172 32.20 -90.56 -23.16
C GLU A 172 31.71 -92.01 -23.01
N ILE A 173 30.42 -92.21 -22.71
CA ILE A 173 29.81 -93.55 -22.56
C ILE A 173 29.87 -94.36 -23.87
N CYS A 174 29.62 -93.74 -25.02
CA CYS A 174 29.72 -94.42 -26.32
C CYS A 174 31.17 -94.76 -26.69
N TRP A 175 32.15 -93.94 -26.32
CA TRP A 175 33.56 -94.23 -26.59
C TRP A 175 34.08 -95.37 -25.73
N GLU A 176 33.75 -95.41 -24.44
CA GLU A 176 34.09 -96.55 -23.56
C GLU A 176 33.48 -97.87 -24.06
N ASN A 177 32.22 -97.86 -24.52
CA ASN A 177 31.59 -99.05 -25.09
C ASN A 177 32.18 -99.48 -26.44
N SER A 178 32.73 -98.57 -27.22
CA SER A 178 33.32 -98.89 -28.53
C SER A 178 34.80 -99.30 -28.46
N VAL A 179 35.48 -99.03 -27.35
CA VAL A 179 36.87 -99.49 -27.09
C VAL A 179 36.89 -100.91 -26.48
N PHE A 180 35.75 -101.39 -25.98
CA PHE A 180 35.63 -102.71 -25.32
C PHE A 180 35.08 -103.82 -26.23
N LEU A 181 34.98 -103.59 -27.54
CA LEU A 181 34.55 -104.53 -28.58
C LEU A 181 35.62 -104.65 -29.67
#